data_AF-A0A9N9GVF0-F1
#
_entry.id   AF-A0A9N9GVF0-F1
#
_cell.length_a   1.000
_cell.length_b   1.000
_cell.length_c   1.000
_cell.angle_alpha   90.00
_cell.angle_beta   90.00
_cell.angle_gamma   90.00
#
_symmetry.space_group_name_H-M   'P 1'
#
loop_
_entity.id
_entity.type
_entity.pdbx_description
1 polymer ?
#
loop_
_entity_poly.entity_id
_entity_poly.type
_entity_poly.pdbx_seq_one_letter_code
_entity_poly.pdbx_strand_id
1 'polypeptide(L)' 'MVLENGKIPAIVDHLRDNFSVFERAAIMLYLGEHYDPEGKLLSKDSDLRSETIQWLMFQVGGLDPVKKSPTD' A
#
# COMPACT_ATOMS: atom_id res chain seq x y z
N MET A 1 -10.51 -14.84 -6.30
CA MET A 1 -11.16 -14.54 -5.00
C MET A 1 -11.92 -13.24 -5.18
N VAL A 2 -13.26 -13.27 -5.08
CA VAL A 2 -14.07 -12.05 -5.11
C VAL A 2 -14.09 -11.52 -3.68
N LEU A 3 -13.48 -10.36 -3.44
CA LEU A 3 -13.67 -9.66 -2.17
C LEU A 3 -15.12 -9.19 -2.13
N GLU A 4 -15.83 -9.44 -1.01
CA GLU A 4 -17.28 -9.18 -0.84
C GLU A 4 -17.70 -7.71 -1.06
N ASN A 5 -16.75 -6.81 -1.28
CA ASN A 5 -16.89 -5.39 -1.51
C ASN A 5 -16.44 -4.91 -2.92
N GLY A 6 -15.97 -5.79 -3.81
CA GLY A 6 -15.64 -5.46 -5.21
C GLY A 6 -14.59 -4.34 -5.41
N LYS A 7 -13.93 -3.91 -4.33
CA LYS A 7 -12.95 -2.81 -4.35
C LYS A 7 -11.59 -3.37 -4.71
N ILE A 8 -11.18 -3.10 -5.95
CA ILE A 8 -9.79 -3.17 -6.40
C ILE A 8 -8.96 -2.18 -5.55
N PRO A 9 -7.72 -2.48 -5.12
CA PRO A 9 -6.87 -3.60 -5.54
C PRO A 9 -6.77 -4.77 -4.54
N ALA A 10 -6.53 -5.97 -5.08
CA ALA A 10 -6.18 -7.21 -4.38
C ALA A 10 -5.24 -8.06 -5.24
N ILE A 11 -4.32 -8.80 -4.63
CA ILE A 11 -3.40 -9.73 -5.32
C ILE A 11 -3.46 -11.12 -4.70
N VAL A 12 -3.06 -12.13 -5.47
CA VAL A 12 -2.80 -13.50 -5.00
C VAL A 12 -1.37 -13.85 -5.36
N ASP A 13 -0.57 -14.17 -4.37
CA ASP A 13 0.80 -14.63 -4.55
C ASP A 13 0.83 -16.15 -4.75
N HIS A 14 0.89 -16.57 -6.01
CA HIS A 14 0.92 -17.98 -6.39
C HIS A 14 2.22 -18.70 -5.98
N LEU A 15 3.30 -17.96 -5.69
CA LEU A 15 4.58 -18.53 -5.23
C LEU A 15 4.61 -18.75 -3.72
N ARG A 16 3.62 -18.19 -2.99
CA ARG A 16 3.50 -18.28 -1.53
C ARG A 16 2.17 -18.91 -1.15
N ASP A 17 1.93 -20.13 -1.62
CA ASP A 17 0.74 -20.93 -1.30
C ASP A 17 -0.59 -20.23 -1.65
N ASN A 18 -0.61 -19.46 -2.74
CA ASN A 18 -1.75 -18.64 -3.15
C ASN A 18 -2.19 -17.64 -2.06
N PHE A 19 -1.24 -17.03 -1.37
CA PHE A 19 -1.52 -16.05 -0.31
C PHE A 19 -2.20 -14.79 -0.88
N SER A 20 -3.38 -14.47 -0.35
CA SER A 20 -4.17 -13.31 -0.80
C SER A 20 -3.87 -12.07 0.03
N VAL A 21 -3.68 -10.93 -0.64
CA VAL A 21 -3.46 -9.62 -0.01
C VAL A 21 -4.44 -8.60 -0.57
N PHE A 22 -5.07 -7.83 0.30
CA PHE A 22 -6.01 -6.76 -0.02
C PHE A 22 -5.63 -5.49 0.74
N GLU A 23 -6.25 -4.35 0.42
CA GLU A 23 -5.84 -2.98 0.82
C GLU A 23 -4.53 -2.51 0.17
N ARG A 24 -4.55 -1.35 -0.52
CA ARG A 24 -3.40 -0.92 -1.34
C ARG A 24 -2.10 -0.78 -0.55
N ALA A 25 -2.18 -0.26 0.69
CA ALA A 25 -1.00 -0.09 1.52
C ALA A 25 -0.42 -1.44 1.97
N ALA A 26 -1.29 -2.38 2.37
CA ALA A 26 -0.85 -3.71 2.73
C ALA A 26 -0.23 -4.44 1.52
N ILE A 27 -0.77 -4.27 0.32
CA ILE A 27 -0.17 -4.80 -0.92
C ILE A 27 1.22 -4.22 -1.16
N MET A 28 1.40 -2.90 -1.06
CA MET A 28 2.70 -2.24 -1.24
C MET A 28 3.74 -2.71 -0.22
N LEU A 29 3.34 -2.79 1.06
CA LEU A 29 4.22 -3.29 2.11
C LEU A 29 4.57 -4.77 1.92
N TYR A 30 3.61 -5.60 1.51
CA TYR A 30 3.83 -7.00 1.20
C TYR A 30 4.85 -7.19 0.08
N LEU A 31 4.72 -6.41 -1.00
CA LEU A 31 5.68 -6.43 -2.11
C LEU A 31 7.06 -5.95 -1.67
N GLY A 32 7.14 -4.88 -0.87
CA GLY A 32 8.41 -4.41 -0.30
C GLY A 32 9.08 -5.47 0.58
N GLU A 33 8.32 -6.14 1.44
CA GLU A 33 8.86 -7.14 2.37
C GLU A 33 9.33 -8.42 1.67
N HIS A 34 8.63 -8.85 0.61
CA HIS A 34 8.89 -10.15 -0.03
C HIS A 34 9.62 -10.08 -1.37
N TYR A 35 9.57 -8.95 -2.06
CA TYR A 35 10.06 -8.81 -3.43
C TYR A 35 11.06 -7.67 -3.63
N ASP A 36 11.40 -6.91 -2.57
CA ASP A 36 12.46 -5.90 -2.57
C ASP A 36 13.61 -6.28 -1.63
N PRO A 37 14.39 -7.34 -1.95
CA PRO A 37 15.47 -7.83 -1.10
C PRO A 37 16.61 -6.81 -0.96
N GLU A 38 16.69 -5.80 -1.83
CA GLU A 38 17.70 -4.74 -1.77
C GLU A 38 17.24 -3.54 -0.94
N GLY A 39 15.95 -3.43 -0.61
CA GLY A 39 15.39 -2.29 0.13
C GLY A 39 15.37 -0.99 -0.68
N LYS A 40 15.20 -1.09 -2.01
CA LYS A 40 15.15 0.06 -2.92
C LYS A 40 13.86 0.87 -2.80
N LEU A 41 12.77 0.21 -2.43
CA LEU A 41 11.42 0.76 -2.30
C LEU A 41 10.98 0.80 -0.84
N LEU A 42 11.33 -0.22 -0.06
CA LEU A 42 11.09 -0.27 1.38
C LEU A 42 12.43 -0.39 2.09
N SER A 43 12.95 0.74 2.57
CA SER A 43 14.24 0.80 3.23
C SER A 43 14.33 -0.23 4.37
N LYS A 44 15.52 -0.83 4.53
CA LYS A 44 15.84 -1.70 5.66
C LYS A 44 16.26 -0.92 6.91
N ASP A 45 16.59 0.35 6.75
CA ASP A 45 16.80 1.27 7.86
C ASP A 45 15.46 1.56 8.55
N SER A 46 15.40 1.43 9.88
CA SER A 46 14.16 1.50 10.64
C SER A 46 13.47 2.85 10.54
N ASP A 47 14.25 3.93 10.49
CA ASP A 47 13.73 5.29 10.56
C ASP A 47 13.20 5.70 9.19
N LEU A 48 13.95 5.39 8.12
CA LEU A 48 13.50 5.60 6.74
C LEU A 48 12.29 4.71 6.39
N ARG A 49 12.23 3.49 6.91
CA ARG A 49 11.07 2.61 6.77
C ARG A 49 9.85 3.19 7.47
N SER A 50 10.03 3.68 8.69
CA SER A 50 8.97 4.35 9.45
C SER A 50 8.43 5.56 8.69
N GLU A 51 9.31 6.43 8.18
CA GLU A 51 8.92 7.59 7.38
C GLU A 51 8.12 7.19 6.14
N THR A 52 8.59 6.19 5.40
CA THR A 52 7.88 5.66 4.22
C THR A 52 6.48 5.18 4.58
N ILE A 53 6.33 4.43 5.69
CA ILE A 53 5.04 3.93 6.16
C ILE A 53 4.14 5.09 6.58
N GLN A 54 4.66 6.12 7.24
CA GLN A 54 3.89 7.30 7.65
C GLN A 54 3.28 7.99 6.43
N TRP A 55 4.06 8.23 5.37
CA TRP A 55 3.56 8.82 4.12
C TRP A 55 2.58 7.91 3.38
N LEU A 56 2.83 6.60 3.37
CA LEU A 56 1.91 5.62 2.77
C LEU A 56 0.55 5.63 3.47
N MET A 57 0.53 5.64 4.79
CA MET A 57 -0.71 5.69 5.57
C MET A 57 -1.42 7.03 5.45
N PHE A 58 -0.67 8.14 5.34
CA PHE A 58 -1.22 9.45 5.04
C PHE A 58 -1.99 9.47 3.70
N GLN A 59 -1.46 8.80 2.66
CA GLN A 59 -2.15 8.64 1.37
C GLN A 59 -3.44 7.83 1.50
N VAL A 60 -3.43 6.77 2.31
CA VAL A 60 -4.59 5.88 2.51
C VAL A 60 -5.66 6.56 3.36
N GLY A 61 -5.27 7.42 4.30
CA GLY A 61 -6.15 8.16 5.22
C GLY A 61 -6.95 9.30 4.59
N GLY A 62 -6.75 9.60 3.30
CA GLY A 62 -7.63 10.49 2.55
C GLY A 62 -7.49 11.98 2.85
N LEU A 63 -6.27 12.53 2.76
CA LEU A 63 -6.12 13.97 2.52
C LEU A 63 -6.30 14.25 1.03
N ASP A 64 -7.55 14.42 0.61
CA ASP A 64 -7.88 15.11 -0.63
C ASP A 64 -7.40 16.57 -0.50
N PRO A 65 -6.44 17.03 -1.31
CA PRO A 65 -6.10 18.44 -1.35
C PRO A 65 -7.25 19.18 -2.01
N VAL A 66 -8.04 19.90 -1.21
CA VAL A 66 -8.87 21.04 -1.61
C VAL A 66 -9.94 20.72 -2.68
N LYS A 67 -11.16 20.36 -2.24
CA LYS A 67 -12.35 20.85 -2.93
C LYS A 67 -12.50 22.35 -2.60
N LYS A 68 -11.85 23.22 -3.35
CA LYS A 68 -12.43 24.55 -3.56
C LYS A 68 -13.64 24.31 -4.47
N SER A 69 -14.83 24.54 -3.93
CA SER A 69 -16.05 24.60 -4.72
C SER A 69 -15.86 25.58 -5.89
N PRO A 70 -16.35 25.28 -7.11
CA PRO A 70 -16.26 26.19 -8.24
C PRO A 70 -17.34 27.29 -8.17
N THR A 71 -17.34 28.05 -7.07
CA THR A 71 -18.12 29.29 -6.90
C THR A 71 -17.37 30.22 -5.95
N ASP A 72 -16.31 30.84 -6.46
CA ASP A 72 -15.90 32.22 -6.13
C ASP A 72 -15.91 33.00 -7.45
#